data_AF-A0A2M7FVD7-F1
#
_entry.id   AF-A0A2M7FVD7-F1
#
_cell.length_a   1.000
_cell.length_b   1.000
_cell.length_c   1.000
_cell.angle_alpha   90.00
_cell.angle_beta   90.00
_cell.angle_gamma   90.00
#
_symmetry.space_group_name_H-M   'P 1'
#
loop_
_entity.id
_entity.type
_entity.pdbx_description
1 polymer ?
#
loop_
_entity_poly.entity_id
_entity_poly.type
_entity_poly.pdbx_seq_one_letter_code
_entity_poly.pdbx_strand_id
1 'polypeptide(L)'
;MRVAIAFVLTVHAVIHLMGFAKAFGYAALPELVIPISRPTGLPWLLATLLLLTAAVALWMAPNAFWILAAAGLVVSQAVIFTSWGDARYAAPTGEYAYVEFDGIEVTTGDSAPWPR
;
A
#
# COMPACT_ATOMS: atom_id res chain seq x y z
N MET A 1 -12.23 -21.56 6.84
CA MET A 1 -12.31 -20.25 6.16
C MET A 1 -12.49 -19.07 7.11
N ARG A 2 -13.38 -19.12 8.12
CA ARG A 2 -13.60 -17.99 9.06
C ARG A 2 -12.33 -17.40 9.68
N VAL A 3 -11.41 -18.26 10.14
CA VAL A 3 -10.12 -17.84 10.70
C VAL A 3 -9.28 -17.06 9.68
N ALA A 4 -9.20 -17.52 8.44
CA ALA A 4 -8.45 -16.82 7.39
C ALA A 4 -9.07 -15.46 7.05
N ILE A 5 -10.41 -15.38 6.97
CA ILE A 5 -11.11 -14.11 6.73
C ILE A 5 -10.86 -13.14 7.89
N ALA A 6 -11.01 -13.59 9.13
CA ALA A 6 -10.74 -12.76 10.30
C ALA A 6 -9.29 -12.30 10.37
N PHE A 7 -8.33 -13.16 10.02
CA PHE A 7 -6.92 -12.81 9.93
C PHE A 7 -6.70 -11.68 8.93
N VAL A 8 -7.23 -11.81 7.71
CA VAL A 8 -7.13 -10.77 6.67
C VAL A 8 -7.76 -9.46 7.14
N LEU A 9 -8.97 -9.50 7.71
CA LEU A 9 -9.64 -8.31 8.23
C LEU A 9 -8.85 -7.64 9.37
N THR A 10 -8.25 -8.43 10.24
CA THR A 10 -7.46 -7.92 11.38
C THR A 10 -6.17 -7.27 10.90
N VAL A 11 -5.41 -7.91 10.02
CA VAL A 11 -4.21 -7.32 9.41
C VAL A 11 -4.55 -6.04 8.68
N HIS A 12 -5.64 -6.04 7.92
CA HIS A 12 -6.09 -4.85 7.19
C HIS A 12 -6.52 -3.72 8.14
N ALA A 13 -7.19 -4.04 9.25
CA ALA A 13 -7.51 -3.06 10.28
C ALA A 13 -6.26 -2.44 10.92
N VAL A 14 -5.21 -3.24 11.14
CA VAL A 14 -3.92 -2.73 11.67
C VAL A 14 -3.27 -1.76 10.68
N ILE A 15 -3.34 -2.03 9.38
CA ILE A 15 -2.86 -1.09 8.35
C ILE A 15 -3.62 0.24 8.44
N HIS A 16 -4.93 0.20 8.65
CA HIS A 16 -5.72 1.43 8.83
C HIS A 16 -5.39 2.15 10.15
N LEU A 17 -5.07 1.41 11.21
CA LEU A 17 -4.69 2.01 12.48
C LEU A 17 -3.40 2.84 12.35
N MET A 18 -2.47 2.44 11.48
CA MET A 18 -1.25 3.20 11.20
C MET A 18 -1.55 4.59 10.65
N GLY A 19 -2.46 4.74 9.68
CA GLY A 19 -2.78 6.08 9.14
C GLY A 19 -3.48 6.98 10.15
N PHE A 20 -4.31 6.43 11.05
CA PHE A 20 -4.83 7.18 12.19
C PHE A 20 -3.71 7.60 13.16
N ALA A 21 -2.82 6.68 13.53
CA ALA A 21 -1.70 6.96 14.43
C ALA A 21 -0.80 8.06 13.86
N LYS A 22 -0.53 8.05 12.56
CA LYS A 22 0.21 9.12 11.86
C LYS A 22 -0.53 10.46 11.94
N ALA A 23 -1.82 10.48 11.59
CA ALA A 23 -2.61 11.70 11.51
C ALA A 23 -2.70 12.47 12.84
N PHE A 24 -2.67 11.74 13.95
CA PHE A 24 -2.76 12.30 15.30
C PHE A 24 -1.40 12.46 15.99
N GLY A 25 -0.31 12.03 15.35
CA GLY A 25 1.05 12.14 15.89
C GLY A 25 1.34 11.13 17.01
N TYR A 26 0.65 9.99 17.03
CA TYR A 26 0.91 8.92 18.00
C TYR A 26 2.10 8.04 17.61
N ALA A 27 2.48 8.01 16.32
CA ALA A 27 3.64 7.28 15.84
C ALA A 27 4.28 8.00 14.64
N ALA A 28 5.62 7.97 14.58
CA ALA A 28 6.36 8.34 13.38
C ALA A 28 6.34 7.14 12.42
N LEU A 29 5.67 7.31 11.27
CA LEU A 29 5.50 6.27 10.26
C LEU A 29 6.11 6.75 8.94
N PRO A 30 7.43 6.57 8.74
CA PRO A 30 8.14 7.07 7.56
C PRO A 30 7.69 6.38 6.26
N GLU A 31 7.14 5.16 6.35
CA GLU A 31 6.60 4.40 5.21
C GLU A 31 5.34 5.03 4.60
N LEU A 32 4.58 5.77 5.41
CA LEU A 32 3.55 6.65 4.89
C LEU A 32 4.27 7.96 4.60
N VAL A 33 4.53 8.30 3.35
CA VAL A 33 5.24 9.54 3.00
C VAL A 33 4.23 10.68 2.86
N ILE A 34 3.08 10.43 2.23
CA ILE A 34 2.01 11.40 2.07
C ILE A 34 1.50 11.83 3.45
N PRO A 35 1.49 13.14 3.77
CA PRO A 35 0.95 13.64 5.02
C PRO A 35 -0.54 13.29 5.17
N ILE A 36 -0.94 12.78 6.34
CA ILE A 36 -2.35 12.51 6.65
C ILE A 36 -2.81 13.57 7.65
N SER A 37 -3.79 14.38 7.26
CA SER A 37 -4.37 15.39 8.14
C SER A 37 -5.27 14.74 9.21
N ARG A 38 -5.50 15.43 10.34
CA ARG A 38 -6.39 14.92 11.41
C ARG A 38 -7.82 14.59 10.90
N PRO A 39 -8.50 15.45 10.12
CA PRO A 39 -9.80 15.10 9.53
C PRO A 39 -9.74 13.86 8.65
N THR A 40 -8.67 13.69 7.88
CA THR A 40 -8.46 12.50 7.04
C THR A 40 -8.20 11.25 7.88
N GLY A 41 -7.54 11.36 9.03
CA GLY A 41 -7.25 10.24 9.93
C GLY A 41 -8.49 9.63 10.61
N LEU A 42 -9.59 10.37 10.75
CA LEU A 42 -10.83 9.85 11.35
C LEU A 42 -11.45 8.72 10.52
N PRO A 43 -11.62 8.85 9.18
CA PRO A 43 -11.95 7.74 8.29
C PRO A 43 -11.05 6.51 8.41
N TRP A 44 -9.75 6.67 8.67
CA TRP A 44 -8.82 5.54 8.90
C TRP A 44 -9.19 4.80 10.20
N LEU A 45 -9.51 5.53 11.27
CA LEU A 45 -10.01 4.91 12.51
C LEU A 45 -11.36 4.22 12.28
N LEU A 46 -12.28 4.84 11.54
CA LEU A 46 -13.57 4.25 11.21
C LEU A 46 -13.41 2.93 10.45
N ALA A 47 -12.52 2.87 9.45
CA ALA A 47 -12.18 1.64 8.74
C ALA A 47 -11.64 0.57 9.71
N THR A 48 -10.72 0.94 10.61
CA THR A 48 -10.17 0.04 11.64
C THR A 48 -11.29 -0.58 12.48
N LEU A 49 -12.19 0.24 13.01
CA LEU A 49 -13.28 -0.22 13.88
C LEU A 49 -14.28 -1.11 13.12
N LEU A 50 -14.66 -0.74 11.89
CA LEU A 50 -15.56 -1.53 11.07
C LEU A 50 -14.98 -2.92 10.76
N LEU A 51 -13.70 -2.99 10.41
CA LEU A 51 -13.02 -4.24 10.04
C LEU A 51 -12.81 -5.15 11.27
N LEU A 52 -12.42 -4.61 12.42
CA LEU A 52 -12.32 -5.38 13.67
C LEU A 52 -13.70 -5.88 14.12
N THR A 53 -14.73 -5.03 14.05
CA THR A 53 -16.10 -5.43 14.39
C THR A 53 -16.61 -6.49 13.43
N ALA A 54 -16.32 -6.38 12.13
CA ALA A 54 -16.63 -7.41 11.14
C ALA A 54 -15.89 -8.72 11.46
N ALA A 55 -14.61 -8.68 11.83
CA ALA A 55 -13.86 -9.86 12.24
C ALA A 55 -14.55 -10.56 13.41
N VAL A 56 -14.93 -9.84 14.47
CA VAL A 56 -15.66 -10.40 15.62
C VAL A 56 -17.06 -10.93 15.22
N ALA A 57 -17.77 -10.19 14.37
CA ALA A 57 -19.11 -10.55 13.92
C ALA A 57 -19.16 -11.86 13.14
N LEU A 58 -18.06 -12.33 12.53
CA LEU A 58 -17.99 -13.66 11.89
C LEU A 58 -18.40 -14.80 12.82
N TRP A 59 -18.21 -14.63 14.13
CA TRP A 59 -18.57 -15.63 15.14
C TRP A 59 -19.80 -15.22 15.96
N MET A 60 -19.92 -13.94 16.33
CA MET A 60 -20.95 -13.48 17.26
C MET A 60 -22.23 -13.00 16.60
N ALA A 61 -22.16 -12.55 15.34
CA ALA A 61 -23.29 -11.96 14.62
C ALA A 61 -23.15 -12.15 13.11
N PRO A 62 -23.19 -13.40 12.59
CA PRO A 62 -22.87 -13.71 11.20
C PRO A 62 -23.82 -13.05 10.18
N ASN A 63 -25.04 -12.69 10.59
CA ASN A 63 -25.96 -11.93 9.75
C ASN A 63 -25.54 -10.46 9.60
N ALA A 64 -24.92 -9.87 10.63
CA ALA A 64 -24.42 -8.50 10.60
C ALA A 64 -23.04 -8.39 9.95
N PHE A 65 -22.27 -9.49 9.91
CA PHE A 65 -20.92 -9.55 9.33
C PHE A 65 -20.84 -8.88 7.96
N TRP A 66 -21.74 -9.23 7.03
CA TRP A 66 -21.69 -8.74 5.65
C TRP A 66 -21.87 -7.22 5.55
N ILE A 67 -22.75 -6.65 6.37
CA ILE A 67 -22.99 -5.21 6.41
C ILE A 67 -21.75 -4.48 6.93
N LEU A 68 -21.18 -4.98 8.03
CA LEU A 68 -19.97 -4.40 8.64
C LEU A 68 -18.76 -4.53 7.71
N ALA A 69 -18.57 -5.69 7.07
CA ALA A 69 -17.49 -5.94 6.13
C ALA A 69 -17.63 -5.09 4.87
N ALA A 70 -18.83 -4.93 4.33
CA ALA A 70 -19.07 -4.08 3.15
C ALA A 70 -18.84 -2.60 3.46
N ALA A 71 -19.35 -2.12 4.61
CA ALA A 71 -19.09 -0.75 5.06
C ALA A 71 -17.58 -0.52 5.29
N GLY A 72 -16.92 -1.44 5.98
CA GLY A 72 -15.47 -1.40 6.20
C GLY A 72 -14.68 -1.41 4.90
N LEU A 73 -15.10 -2.20 3.90
CA LEU A 73 -14.50 -2.22 2.57
C LEU A 73 -14.64 -0.87 1.88
N VAL A 74 -15.83 -0.27 1.84
CA VAL A 74 -16.07 1.02 1.18
C VAL A 74 -15.23 2.13 1.83
N VAL A 75 -15.26 2.24 3.16
CA VAL A 75 -14.46 3.25 3.88
C VAL A 75 -12.97 3.00 3.68
N SER A 76 -12.53 1.73 3.76
CA SER A 76 -11.15 1.34 3.50
C SER A 76 -10.68 1.76 2.11
N GLN A 77 -11.48 1.53 1.06
CA GLN A 77 -11.06 1.90 -0.29
C GLN A 77 -10.98 3.42 -0.42
N ALA A 78 -11.96 4.15 0.13
CA ALA A 78 -11.96 5.61 0.12
C ALA A 78 -10.68 6.21 0.73
N VAL A 79 -10.22 5.69 1.88
CA VAL A 79 -8.98 6.20 2.52
C VAL A 79 -7.72 5.79 1.76
N ILE A 80 -7.69 4.60 1.17
CA ILE A 80 -6.54 4.14 0.38
C ILE A 80 -6.36 4.99 -0.89
N PHE A 81 -7.43 5.41 -1.56
CA PHE A 81 -7.30 6.32 -2.72
C PHE A 81 -6.64 7.65 -2.37
N THR A 82 -6.78 8.14 -1.13
CA THR A 82 -6.12 9.38 -0.68
C THR A 82 -4.62 9.21 -0.39
N SER A 83 -4.16 7.97 -0.26
CA SER A 83 -2.76 7.61 0.09
C SER A 83 -2.09 6.69 -0.95
N TRP A 84 -2.74 6.43 -2.09
CA TRP A 84 -2.27 5.50 -3.13
C TRP A 84 -0.86 5.83 -3.66
N GLY A 85 -0.46 7.10 -3.60
CA GLY A 85 0.88 7.52 -3.98
C GLY A 85 1.99 6.89 -3.15
N ASP A 86 1.75 6.50 -1.89
CA ASP A 86 2.73 5.81 -1.05
C ASP A 86 2.89 4.34 -1.48
N ALA A 87 1.80 3.69 -1.88
CA ALA A 87 1.81 2.28 -2.28
C ALA A 87 2.58 2.02 -3.58
N ARG A 88 2.60 2.97 -4.52
CA ARG A 88 3.34 2.84 -5.80
C ARG A 88 4.86 3.01 -5.66
N TYR A 89 5.32 3.69 -4.60
CA TYR A 89 6.74 4.00 -4.37
C TYR A 89 7.38 3.19 -3.24
N ALA A 90 6.62 2.30 -2.59
CA ALA A 90 7.17 1.31 -1.66
C ALA A 90 7.99 0.21 -2.36
N ALA A 91 8.12 0.24 -3.70
CA ALA A 91 9.22 -0.44 -4.36
C ALA A 91 10.53 0.07 -3.75
N PRO A 92 11.52 -0.79 -3.42
CA PRO A 92 12.81 -0.32 -2.92
C PRO A 92 13.25 0.82 -3.81
N THR A 93 13.58 1.96 -3.22
CA THR A 93 14.22 3.05 -3.96
C THR A 93 15.50 2.44 -4.48
N GLY A 94 15.42 1.92 -5.71
CA GLY A 94 16.53 1.29 -6.38
C GLY A 94 17.55 2.39 -6.50
N GLU A 95 18.60 2.30 -5.71
CA GLU A 95 19.92 2.64 -6.18
C GLU A 95 20.15 1.76 -7.41
N TYR A 96 19.58 2.16 -8.55
CA TYR A 96 19.92 1.57 -9.82
C TYR A 96 21.36 2.00 -10.04
N ALA A 97 22.30 1.14 -9.68
CA ALA A 97 23.67 1.25 -10.14
C ALA A 97 23.61 1.12 -11.66
N TYR A 98 23.54 2.25 -12.36
CA TYR A 98 23.76 2.27 -13.79
C TYR A 98 25.21 1.86 -14.00
N VAL A 99 25.43 0.71 -14.64
CA VAL A 99 26.76 0.36 -15.17
C VAL A 99 26.98 1.26 -16.37
N GLU A 100 27.75 2.33 -16.19
CA GLU A 100 28.23 3.15 -17.29
C GLU A 100 29.30 2.32 -18.02
N PHE A 101 28.96 1.81 -19.20
CA PHE A 101 29.93 1.12 -20.05
C PHE A 101 30.80 2.17 -20.73
N ASP A 102 32.00 2.38 -20.18
CA ASP A 102 33.00 3.27 -20.76
C ASP A 102 33.63 2.57 -21.98
N GLY A 103 33.29 3.06 -23.18
CA GLY A 103 33.99 2.84 -24.45
C GLY A 103 34.22 1.39 -24.90
N ILE A 104 33.33 0.85 -25.76
CA ILE A 104 33.76 -0.19 -26.71
C ILE A 104 34.41 0.52 -27.90
N GLU A 105 35.73 0.60 -27.92
CA GLU A 105 36.47 0.99 -29.13
C GLU A 105 36.29 -0.10 -30.19
N VAL A 106 35.39 0.13 -31.14
CA VAL A 106 35.28 -0.69 -32.35
C VAL A 106 36.36 -0.23 -33.32
N THR A 107 37.47 -0.95 -33.35
CA THR A 107 38.46 -0.80 -34.42
C THR A 107 37.90 -1.38 -35.70
N THR A 108 37.38 -0.53 -36.59
CA THR A 108 37.07 -0.94 -37.97
C THR A 108 38.39 -1.15 -38.69
N GLY A 109 38.89 -2.39 -38.74
CA GLY A 109 39.96 -2.76 -39.64
C GLY A 109 39.51 -2.51 -41.08
N ASP A 110 40.33 -1.79 -41.85
CA ASP A 110 40.11 -1.49 -43.25
C ASP A 110 39.73 -2.75 -44.04
N SER A 111 38.49 -2.84 -44.54
CA SER A 111 38.13 -3.90 -45.49
C SER A 111 37.23 -3.38 -46.62
N ALA A 112 37.94 -2.93 -47.66
CA ALA A 112 37.69 -2.99 -49.11
C ALA A 112 36.38 -2.41 -49.72
N PRO A 113 36.48 -1.70 -50.87
CA PRO A 113 35.32 -1.16 -51.58
C PRO A 113 34.52 -2.27 -52.29
N TRP A 114 33.21 -2.26 -52.06
CA TRP A 114 32.25 -3.18 -52.67
C TRP A 114 32.21 -3.03 -54.21
N PRO A 115 32.17 -4.13 -54.99
CA PRO A 115 31.92 -4.05 -56.42
C PRO A 115 30.44 -3.73 -56.69
N ARG A 116 30.21 -2.91 -57.73
CA ARG A 116 28.89 -2.37 -58.12
C ARG A 116 27.95 -3.42 -58.68
#